data_AF-A0A7V9RDP7-F1
#
_entry.id   AF-A0A7V9RDP7-F1
#
_cell.length_a   1.000
_cell.length_b   1.000
_cell.length_c   1.000
_cell.angle_alpha   90.00
_cell.angle_beta   90.00
_cell.angle_gamma   90.00
#
_symmetry.space_group_name_H-M   'P 1'
#
loop_
_entity.id
_entity.type
_entity.pdbx_description
1 polymer ?
#
loop_
_entity_poly.entity_id
_entity_poly.type
_entity_poly.pdbx_seq_one_letter_code
_entity_poly.pdbx_strand_id
1 'polypeptide(L)'
;MRISWLSADEIAAAREALTAGGRSWDDHFPSGQFAGVPPPAGHLIEDWTHVTEHVARAERVSQIVRDFGFEEAVARFGASGIAIEAATLAAAAHEGSVLDFDRVSGVLRCPIDSLVFYAPFLELMVELGKDRVDRTVALYEEFVDAYAESAVADAPRGLERIGAARDGLADFYVSVGRFDEAEALFEKRHDEDRGDVAVALSASRAFLAAGSVSHAVRWLGVGAERATRLGRSDLAIKLIQKQERVRERLS
;
A
#
# COMPACT_ATOMS: atom_id res chain seq x y z
N MET A 1 -6.08 12.12 3.81
CA MET A 1 -5.55 10.75 3.63
C MET A 1 -4.02 10.79 3.73
N ARG A 2 -3.35 9.82 4.36
CA ARG A 2 -1.87 9.77 4.36
C ARG A 2 -1.38 9.18 3.04
N ILE A 3 -0.45 9.86 2.35
CA ILE A 3 0.05 9.44 1.03
C ILE A 3 1.55 9.14 0.99
N SER A 4 2.28 9.40 2.09
CA SER A 4 3.74 9.24 2.16
C SER A 4 4.16 8.52 3.45
N TRP A 5 5.23 7.74 3.36
CA TRP A 5 5.90 7.10 4.49
C TRP A 5 6.75 8.06 5.32
N LEU A 6 7.08 9.23 4.77
CA LEU A 6 7.82 10.27 5.48
C LEU A 6 7.09 10.67 6.76
N SER A 7 7.88 10.92 7.80
CA SER A 7 7.43 11.54 9.04
C SER A 7 7.12 13.02 8.83
N ALA A 8 6.37 13.60 9.77
CA ALA A 8 6.11 15.05 9.75
C ALA A 8 7.40 15.87 9.84
N ASP A 9 8.39 15.39 10.59
CA ASP A 9 9.69 16.05 10.77
C ASP A 9 10.52 16.02 9.48
N GLU A 10 10.58 14.88 8.78
CA GLU A 10 11.26 14.77 7.48
C GLU A 10 10.62 15.70 6.43
N ILE A 11 9.28 15.74 6.37
CA ILE A 11 8.55 16.64 5.47
C ILE A 11 8.84 18.10 5.83
N ALA A 12 8.84 18.46 7.13
CA ALA A 12 9.11 19.81 7.59
C ALA A 12 10.54 20.24 7.23
N ALA A 13 11.54 19.39 7.48
CA ALA A 13 12.94 19.65 7.14
C ALA A 13 13.13 19.83 5.63
N ALA A 14 12.50 18.98 4.81
CA ALA A 14 12.56 19.11 3.35
C ALA A 14 11.92 20.41 2.87
N ARG A 15 10.73 20.77 3.38
CA ARG A 15 10.05 22.04 3.06
C ARG A 15 10.91 23.25 3.42
N GLU A 16 11.53 23.25 4.60
CA GLU A 16 12.42 24.33 5.05
C GLU A 16 13.61 24.49 4.10
N ALA A 17 14.29 23.39 3.76
CA ALA A 17 15.43 23.43 2.85
C ALA A 17 15.07 23.90 1.43
N LEU A 18 13.92 23.44 0.92
CA LEU A 18 13.43 23.79 -0.42
C LEU A 18 12.99 25.26 -0.50
N THR A 19 12.37 25.81 0.54
CA THR A 19 11.89 27.21 0.55
C THR A 19 12.92 28.21 1.07
N ALA A 20 14.07 27.74 1.56
CA ALA A 20 15.18 28.58 2.00
C ALA A 20 15.55 29.62 0.92
N GLY A 21 15.69 30.87 1.35
CA GLY A 21 15.97 32.01 0.47
C GLY A 21 14.78 32.53 -0.33
N GLY A 22 13.55 32.13 0.02
CA GLY A 22 12.33 32.59 -0.65
C GLY A 22 12.03 31.88 -1.98
N ARG A 23 12.66 30.72 -2.20
CA ARG A 23 12.45 29.91 -3.41
C ARG A 23 11.05 29.32 -3.46
N SER A 24 10.48 29.28 -4.65
CA SER A 24 9.23 28.59 -4.95
C SER A 24 9.45 27.10 -5.21
N TRP A 25 8.39 26.29 -5.24
CA TRP A 25 8.50 24.87 -5.62
C TRP A 25 8.93 24.70 -7.08
N ASP A 26 8.50 25.61 -7.98
CA ASP A 26 8.84 25.59 -9.40
C ASP A 26 10.33 25.90 -9.64
N ASP A 27 10.99 26.64 -8.74
CA ASP A 27 12.43 26.95 -8.84
C ASP A 27 13.31 25.69 -8.80
N HIS A 28 12.80 24.59 -8.24
CA HIS A 28 13.50 23.30 -8.16
C HIS A 28 13.28 22.42 -9.39
N PHE A 29 12.56 22.88 -10.41
CA PHE A 29 12.33 22.10 -11.64
C PHE A 29 12.80 22.83 -12.90
N PRO A 30 14.07 23.29 -12.99
CA PRO A 30 14.59 23.88 -14.21
C PRO A 30 14.48 22.87 -15.35
N SER A 31 13.81 23.27 -16.44
CA SER A 31 13.56 22.39 -17.59
C SER A 31 12.79 21.09 -17.26
N GLY A 32 12.04 21.06 -16.15
CA GLY A 32 11.21 19.93 -15.74
C GLY A 32 11.93 18.84 -14.94
N GLN A 33 13.25 18.95 -14.73
CA GLN A 33 14.03 18.01 -13.92
C GLN A 33 14.27 18.58 -12.52
N PHE A 34 14.22 17.72 -11.49
CA PHE A 34 14.44 18.15 -10.13
C PHE A 34 15.90 18.57 -9.88
N ALA A 35 16.08 19.75 -9.29
CA ALA A 35 17.36 20.26 -8.82
C ALA A 35 17.42 20.09 -7.30
N GLY A 36 18.25 19.16 -6.83
CA GLY A 36 18.39 18.85 -5.41
C GLY A 36 18.88 20.02 -4.54
N VAL A 37 18.53 19.98 -3.26
CA VAL A 37 19.01 20.91 -2.24
C VAL A 37 19.90 20.19 -1.22
N PRO A 38 20.90 20.85 -0.62
CA PRO A 38 21.73 20.22 0.40
C PRO A 38 20.91 19.88 1.66
N PRO A 39 21.25 18.81 2.39
CA PRO A 39 20.59 18.48 3.66
C PRO A 39 20.93 19.52 4.74
N PRO A 40 20.00 19.79 5.68
CA PRO A 40 20.31 20.58 6.86
C PRO A 40 21.48 19.97 7.65
N ALA A 41 22.26 20.82 8.31
CA ALA A 41 23.35 20.35 9.16
C ALA A 41 22.84 19.40 10.24
N GLY A 42 23.44 18.21 10.34
CA GLY A 42 23.08 17.19 11.33
C GLY A 42 21.91 16.28 10.96
N HIS A 43 21.30 16.42 9.77
CA HIS A 43 20.32 15.46 9.27
C HIS A 43 21.01 14.29 8.56
N LEU A 44 20.78 13.07 9.05
CA LEU A 44 21.27 11.82 8.46
C LEU A 44 20.12 11.11 7.74
N ILE A 45 19.69 11.67 6.61
CA ILE A 45 18.75 11.00 5.70
C ILE A 45 19.57 10.47 4.53
N GLU A 46 19.61 9.15 4.37
CA GLU A 46 20.49 8.47 3.38
C GLU A 46 20.17 8.87 1.94
N ASP A 47 18.91 9.17 1.63
CA ASP A 47 18.45 9.58 0.28
C ASP A 47 17.74 10.94 0.28
N TRP A 48 18.45 11.96 0.78
CA TRP A 48 17.91 13.31 0.90
C TRP A 48 17.41 13.91 -0.42
N THR A 49 18.08 13.61 -1.54
CA THR A 49 17.67 14.09 -2.86
C THR A 49 16.29 13.54 -3.24
N HIS A 50 16.06 12.25 -3.06
CA HIS A 50 14.76 11.65 -3.36
C HIS A 50 13.66 12.17 -2.40
N VAL A 51 13.97 12.30 -1.11
CA VAL A 51 13.03 12.89 -0.13
C VAL A 51 12.62 14.30 -0.53
N THR A 52 13.58 15.14 -0.91
CA THR A 52 13.28 16.53 -1.31
C THR A 52 12.57 16.60 -2.66
N GLU A 53 12.88 15.73 -3.62
CA GLU A 53 12.13 15.62 -4.88
C GLU A 53 10.66 15.25 -4.61
N HIS A 54 10.45 14.20 -3.81
CA HIS A 54 9.13 13.70 -3.45
C HIS A 54 8.28 14.79 -2.79
N VAL A 55 8.85 15.50 -1.81
CA VAL A 55 8.18 16.62 -1.13
C VAL A 55 7.94 17.78 -2.09
N ALA A 56 8.93 18.20 -2.89
CA ALA A 56 8.77 19.30 -3.83
C ALA A 56 7.64 19.03 -4.84
N ARG A 57 7.56 17.81 -5.38
CA ARG A 57 6.49 17.39 -6.31
C ARG A 57 5.12 17.42 -5.65
N ALA A 58 4.98 16.85 -4.46
CA ALA A 58 3.73 16.86 -3.70
C ALA A 58 3.26 18.29 -3.38
N GLU A 59 4.18 19.16 -2.96
CA GLU A 59 3.87 20.56 -2.64
C GLU A 59 3.49 21.37 -3.88
N ARG A 60 4.13 21.12 -5.02
CA ARG A 60 3.80 21.77 -6.29
C ARG A 60 2.37 21.47 -6.70
N VAL A 61 1.94 20.20 -6.62
CA VAL A 61 0.54 19.81 -6.90
C VAL A 61 -0.39 20.45 -5.88
N SER A 62 -0.07 20.34 -4.58
CA SER A 62 -0.91 20.88 -3.50
C SER A 62 -1.08 22.40 -3.60
N GLN A 63 -0.02 23.12 -3.99
CA GLN A 63 -0.08 24.55 -4.21
C GLN A 63 -1.04 24.89 -5.36
N ILE A 64 -0.95 24.21 -6.50
CA ILE A 64 -1.85 24.48 -7.62
C ILE A 64 -3.31 24.18 -7.26
N VAL A 65 -3.57 23.10 -6.52
CA VAL A 65 -4.92 22.80 -6.02
C VAL A 65 -5.45 23.94 -5.14
N ARG A 66 -4.63 24.49 -4.22
CA ARG A 66 -5.04 25.59 -3.33
C ARG A 66 -5.23 26.91 -4.06
N ASP A 67 -4.31 27.25 -4.96
CA ASP A 67 -4.22 28.59 -5.55
C ASP A 67 -5.11 28.73 -6.80
N PHE A 68 -5.31 27.64 -7.56
CA PHE A 68 -6.01 27.64 -8.85
C PHE A 68 -7.12 26.59 -8.96
N GLY A 69 -7.25 25.70 -7.98
CA GLY A 69 -8.29 24.66 -7.94
C GLY A 69 -7.86 23.31 -8.49
N PHE A 70 -8.70 22.29 -8.25
CA PHE A 70 -8.41 20.90 -8.60
C PHE A 70 -8.29 20.66 -10.10
N GLU A 71 -9.16 21.23 -10.92
CA GLU A 71 -9.14 21.04 -12.39
C GLU A 71 -7.84 21.55 -13.03
N GLU A 72 -7.31 22.68 -12.55
CA GLU A 72 -6.02 23.21 -13.02
C GLU A 72 -4.87 22.26 -12.65
N ALA A 73 -4.90 21.70 -11.43
CA ALA A 73 -3.92 20.71 -11.02
C ALA A 73 -4.01 19.44 -11.88
N VAL A 74 -5.22 18.98 -12.24
CA VAL A 74 -5.40 17.86 -13.15
C VAL A 74 -4.87 18.18 -14.55
N ALA A 75 -5.12 19.37 -15.08
CA ALA A 75 -4.61 19.78 -16.38
C ALA A 75 -3.07 19.80 -16.43
N ARG A 76 -2.42 20.23 -15.33
CA ARG A 76 -0.96 20.34 -15.25
C ARG A 76 -0.26 19.02 -14.92
N PHE A 77 -0.84 18.18 -14.08
CA PHE A 77 -0.15 17.02 -13.49
C PHE A 77 -0.82 15.67 -13.79
N GLY A 78 -2.05 15.65 -14.32
CA GLY A 78 -2.83 14.43 -14.49
C GLY A 78 -2.21 13.37 -15.39
N ALA A 79 -1.25 13.76 -16.25
CA ALA A 79 -0.53 12.88 -17.17
C ALA A 79 0.97 12.77 -16.85
N SER A 80 1.43 13.18 -15.66
CA SER A 80 2.87 13.23 -15.37
C SER A 80 3.54 11.86 -15.31
N GLY A 81 2.77 10.81 -14.97
CA GLY A 81 3.28 9.47 -14.78
C GLY A 81 4.11 9.32 -13.49
N ILE A 82 4.08 10.30 -12.59
CA ILE A 82 4.86 10.32 -11.35
C ILE A 82 3.97 9.97 -10.17
N ALA A 83 4.34 8.92 -9.43
CA ALA A 83 3.50 8.33 -8.38
C ALA A 83 3.07 9.34 -7.31
N ILE A 84 3.99 10.15 -6.76
CA ILE A 84 3.64 11.12 -5.72
C ILE A 84 2.73 12.25 -6.22
N GLU A 85 2.88 12.68 -7.48
CA GLU A 85 2.01 13.70 -8.08
C GLU A 85 0.60 13.14 -8.29
N ALA A 86 0.50 11.92 -8.83
CA ALA A 86 -0.76 11.19 -8.97
C ALA A 86 -1.43 10.93 -7.61
N ALA A 87 -0.66 10.52 -6.61
CA ALA A 87 -1.13 10.27 -5.25
C ALA A 87 -1.67 11.55 -4.59
N THR A 88 -1.02 12.69 -4.81
CA THR A 88 -1.47 13.99 -4.29
C THR A 88 -2.75 14.46 -4.98
N LEU A 89 -2.86 14.28 -6.31
CA LEU A 89 -4.12 14.54 -7.03
C LEU A 89 -5.25 13.63 -6.53
N ALA A 90 -5.00 12.34 -6.35
CA ALA A 90 -5.99 11.41 -5.82
C ALA A 90 -6.41 11.77 -4.38
N ALA A 91 -5.48 12.21 -3.54
CA ALA A 91 -5.81 12.71 -2.20
C ALA A 91 -6.67 13.96 -2.23
N ALA A 92 -6.35 14.93 -3.09
CA ALA A 92 -7.17 16.13 -3.27
C ALA A 92 -8.58 15.77 -3.79
N ALA A 93 -8.69 14.83 -4.74
CA ALA A 93 -9.96 14.35 -5.26
C ALA A 93 -10.79 13.64 -4.16
N HIS A 94 -10.14 12.86 -3.31
CA HIS A 94 -10.77 12.20 -2.16
C HIS A 94 -11.35 13.22 -1.18
N GLU A 95 -10.57 14.25 -0.82
CA GLU A 95 -11.02 15.35 0.05
C GLU A 95 -12.18 16.14 -0.59
N GLY A 96 -12.15 16.32 -1.90
CA GLY A 96 -13.22 16.95 -2.68
C GLY A 96 -14.44 16.05 -2.97
N SER A 97 -14.44 14.79 -2.52
CA SER A 97 -15.50 13.80 -2.83
C SER A 97 -15.75 13.59 -4.33
N VAL A 98 -14.70 13.74 -5.16
CA VAL A 98 -14.72 13.54 -6.62
C VAL A 98 -13.75 12.43 -7.06
N LEU A 99 -13.25 11.63 -6.12
CA LEU A 99 -12.37 10.50 -6.43
C LEU A 99 -13.13 9.39 -7.17
N ASP A 100 -12.53 8.88 -8.24
CA ASP A 100 -13.03 7.74 -8.99
C ASP A 100 -11.98 6.62 -9.11
N PHE A 101 -12.44 5.46 -9.61
CA PHE A 101 -11.61 4.28 -9.78
C PHE A 101 -10.42 4.53 -10.72
N ASP A 102 -10.61 5.30 -11.79
CA ASP A 102 -9.58 5.54 -12.80
C ASP A 102 -8.46 6.43 -12.23
N ARG A 103 -8.78 7.37 -11.34
CA ARG A 103 -7.80 8.19 -10.63
C ARG A 103 -6.93 7.37 -9.70
N VAL A 104 -7.54 6.48 -8.90
CA VAL A 104 -6.80 5.57 -8.02
C VAL A 104 -5.95 4.60 -8.85
N SER A 105 -6.51 4.08 -9.94
CA SER A 105 -5.77 3.24 -10.89
C SER A 105 -4.56 3.95 -11.49
N GLY A 106 -4.67 5.25 -11.74
CA GLY A 106 -3.56 6.08 -12.21
C GLY A 106 -2.38 6.08 -11.24
N VAL A 107 -2.64 6.14 -9.93
CA VAL A 107 -1.59 6.06 -8.89
C VAL A 107 -0.89 4.70 -8.93
N LEU A 108 -1.67 3.61 -9.00
CA LEU A 108 -1.15 2.24 -8.92
C LEU A 108 -0.42 1.78 -10.19
N ARG A 109 -0.59 2.50 -11.31
CA ARG A 109 0.13 2.26 -12.57
C ARG A 109 1.40 3.07 -12.73
N CYS A 110 1.64 4.06 -11.88
CA CYS A 110 2.90 4.79 -11.89
C CYS A 110 4.06 3.86 -11.51
N PRO A 111 5.29 4.15 -11.98
CA PRO A 111 6.49 3.51 -11.44
C PRO A 111 6.54 3.63 -9.91
N ILE A 112 6.95 2.56 -9.24
CA ILE A 112 6.92 2.47 -7.78
C ILE A 112 7.89 3.47 -7.15
N ASP A 113 7.34 4.49 -6.48
CA ASP A 113 8.04 5.37 -5.55
C ASP A 113 8.05 4.76 -4.13
N SER A 114 9.24 4.57 -3.54
CA SER A 114 9.44 3.94 -2.22
C SER A 114 8.92 4.76 -1.03
N LEU A 115 8.72 6.07 -1.24
CA LEU A 115 8.22 7.00 -0.24
C LEU A 115 6.70 7.12 -0.28
N VAL A 116 6.02 6.68 -1.35
CA VAL A 116 4.55 6.66 -1.41
C VAL A 116 3.98 5.57 -0.50
N PHE A 117 2.97 5.95 0.28
CA PHE A 117 2.20 5.00 1.09
C PHE A 117 1.02 4.46 0.28
N TYR A 118 1.20 3.30 -0.38
CA TYR A 118 0.20 2.75 -1.32
C TYR A 118 -1.03 2.10 -0.67
N ALA A 119 -0.98 1.71 0.61
CA ALA A 119 -2.06 0.95 1.24
C ALA A 119 -3.45 1.63 1.14
N PRO A 120 -3.60 2.94 1.39
CA PRO A 120 -4.90 3.62 1.23
C PRO A 120 -5.41 3.59 -0.22
N PHE A 121 -4.52 3.60 -1.22
CA PHE A 121 -4.92 3.52 -2.63
C PHE A 121 -5.40 2.12 -3.01
N LEU A 122 -4.78 1.06 -2.47
CA LEU A 122 -5.26 -0.31 -2.68
C LEU A 122 -6.65 -0.50 -2.05
N GLU A 123 -6.86 0.01 -0.84
CA GLU A 123 -8.16 -0.03 -0.16
C GLU A 123 -9.24 0.71 -0.98
N LEU A 124 -8.94 1.93 -1.42
CA LEU A 124 -9.85 2.73 -2.26
C LEU A 124 -10.12 2.07 -3.61
N MET A 125 -9.12 1.45 -4.24
CA MET A 125 -9.27 0.73 -5.50
C MET A 125 -10.26 -0.42 -5.33
N VAL A 126 -10.13 -1.22 -4.26
CA VAL A 126 -11.05 -2.31 -3.94
C VAL A 126 -12.45 -1.77 -3.68
N GLU A 127 -12.58 -0.67 -2.93
CA GLU A 127 -13.87 -0.05 -2.63
C GLU A 127 -14.61 0.44 -3.88
N LEU A 128 -13.92 1.22 -4.72
CA LEU A 128 -14.46 1.82 -5.95
C LEU A 128 -14.63 0.79 -7.08
N GLY A 129 -13.91 -0.32 -6.99
CA GLY A 129 -13.82 -1.37 -8.02
C GLY A 129 -14.79 -2.53 -7.85
N LYS A 130 -15.73 -2.48 -6.89
CA LYS A 130 -16.66 -3.57 -6.57
C LYS A 130 -17.51 -4.03 -7.77
N ASP A 131 -17.88 -3.10 -8.64
CA ASP A 131 -18.67 -3.40 -9.85
C ASP A 131 -17.82 -3.81 -11.05
N ARG A 132 -16.49 -3.88 -10.89
CA ARG A 132 -15.51 -4.16 -11.94
C ARG A 132 -14.46 -5.15 -11.46
N VAL A 133 -14.90 -6.20 -10.74
CA VAL A 133 -14.05 -7.16 -10.03
C VAL A 133 -12.85 -7.61 -10.84
N ASP A 134 -13.04 -8.14 -12.07
CA ASP A 134 -11.93 -8.66 -12.87
C ASP A 134 -10.87 -7.62 -13.18
N ARG A 135 -11.29 -6.38 -13.46
CA ARG A 135 -10.38 -5.27 -13.73
C ARG A 135 -9.64 -4.83 -12.45
N THR A 136 -10.33 -4.82 -11.32
CA THR A 136 -9.74 -4.48 -10.00
C THR A 136 -8.71 -5.52 -9.60
N VAL A 137 -9.02 -6.80 -9.80
CA VAL A 137 -8.10 -7.91 -9.51
C VAL A 137 -6.85 -7.81 -10.38
N ALA A 138 -7.01 -7.68 -11.70
CA ALA A 138 -5.87 -7.60 -12.62
C ALA A 138 -4.93 -6.43 -12.26
N LEU A 139 -5.49 -5.27 -11.92
CA LEU A 139 -4.70 -4.11 -11.50
C LEU A 139 -3.97 -4.34 -10.17
N TYR A 140 -4.60 -5.02 -9.22
CA TYR A 140 -3.95 -5.36 -7.94
C TYR A 140 -2.81 -6.36 -8.17
N GLU A 141 -3.03 -7.41 -8.97
CA GLU A 141 -1.99 -8.37 -9.37
C GLU A 141 -0.79 -7.64 -10.02
N GLU A 142 -1.05 -6.81 -11.04
CA GLU A 142 -0.03 -5.99 -11.71
C GLU A 142 0.76 -5.13 -10.72
N PHE A 143 0.08 -4.48 -9.78
CA PHE A 143 0.74 -3.66 -8.75
C PHE A 143 1.63 -4.51 -7.83
N VAL A 144 1.14 -5.65 -7.36
CA VAL A 144 1.89 -6.54 -6.46
C VAL A 144 3.15 -7.05 -7.14
N ASP A 145 3.07 -7.42 -8.41
CA ASP A 145 4.22 -7.86 -9.19
C ASP A 145 5.22 -6.71 -9.39
N ALA A 146 4.76 -5.53 -9.82
CA ALA A 146 5.62 -4.36 -9.98
C ALA A 146 6.30 -3.94 -8.65
N TYR A 147 5.56 -3.99 -7.54
CA TYR A 147 6.10 -3.68 -6.21
C TYR A 147 7.16 -4.70 -5.79
N ALA A 148 6.96 -5.98 -6.07
CA ALA A 148 7.91 -7.05 -5.77
C ALA A 148 9.20 -6.96 -6.60
N GLU A 149 9.12 -6.50 -7.85
CA GLU A 149 10.28 -6.33 -8.74
C GLU A 149 11.08 -5.05 -8.46
N SER A 150 10.47 -4.06 -7.80
CA SER A 150 11.12 -2.78 -7.52
C SER A 150 12.21 -2.90 -6.44
N ALA A 151 13.21 -2.01 -6.48
CA ALA A 151 14.24 -1.89 -5.43
C ALA A 151 13.65 -1.57 -4.04
N VAL A 152 12.36 -1.22 -3.96
CA VAL A 152 11.63 -1.02 -2.70
C VAL A 152 11.47 -2.33 -1.93
N ALA A 153 11.47 -3.48 -2.60
CA ALA A 153 11.46 -4.79 -1.93
C ALA A 153 12.71 -4.98 -1.05
N ASP A 154 13.84 -4.41 -1.47
CA ASP A 154 15.12 -4.46 -0.75
C ASP A 154 15.29 -3.30 0.25
N ALA A 155 14.39 -2.32 0.25
CA ALA A 155 14.41 -1.20 1.18
C ALA A 155 14.04 -1.64 2.61
N PRO A 156 14.34 -0.85 3.65
CA PRO A 156 13.93 -1.15 5.02
C PRO A 156 12.42 -1.40 5.12
N ARG A 157 12.05 -2.58 5.66
CA ARG A 157 10.67 -3.09 5.72
C ARG A 157 10.00 -3.36 4.36
N GLY A 158 10.74 -3.39 3.26
CA GLY A 158 10.25 -3.69 1.91
C GLY A 158 9.51 -5.03 1.83
N LEU A 159 10.14 -6.09 2.36
CA LEU A 159 9.55 -7.43 2.46
C LEU A 159 8.25 -7.47 3.29
N GLU A 160 8.20 -6.74 4.40
CA GLU A 160 6.97 -6.64 5.21
C GLU A 160 5.84 -5.95 4.43
N ARG A 161 6.17 -4.89 3.68
CA ARG A 161 5.21 -4.12 2.88
C ARG A 161 4.66 -4.93 1.70
N ILE A 162 5.51 -5.61 0.94
CA ILE A 162 5.04 -6.51 -0.13
C ILE A 162 4.23 -7.67 0.43
N GLY A 163 4.60 -8.19 1.61
CA GLY A 163 3.83 -9.20 2.33
C GLY A 163 2.42 -8.71 2.64
N ALA A 164 2.29 -7.50 3.21
CA ALA A 164 0.99 -6.88 3.49
C ALA A 164 0.17 -6.62 2.22
N ALA A 165 0.80 -6.21 1.11
CA ALA A 165 0.11 -6.00 -0.17
C ALA A 165 -0.46 -7.32 -0.73
N ARG A 166 0.32 -8.41 -0.66
CA ARG A 166 -0.12 -9.77 -1.05
C ARG A 166 -1.22 -10.31 -0.16
N ASP A 167 -1.12 -10.09 1.15
CA ASP A 167 -2.16 -10.50 2.09
C ASP A 167 -3.48 -9.75 1.80
N GLY A 168 -3.41 -8.46 1.44
CA GLY A 168 -4.57 -7.68 0.98
C GLY A 168 -5.16 -8.18 -0.34
N LEU A 169 -4.33 -8.60 -1.31
CA LEU A 169 -4.79 -9.23 -2.56
C LEU A 169 -5.50 -10.56 -2.27
N ALA A 170 -4.95 -11.38 -1.38
CA ALA A 170 -5.57 -12.64 -0.96
C ALA A 170 -6.92 -12.40 -0.27
N ASP A 171 -6.98 -11.44 0.66
CA ASP A 171 -8.23 -11.03 1.30
C ASP A 171 -9.26 -10.55 0.26
N PHE A 172 -8.81 -9.81 -0.77
CA PHE A 172 -9.69 -9.36 -1.85
C PHE A 172 -10.23 -10.52 -2.69
N TYR A 173 -9.39 -11.48 -3.10
CA TYR A 173 -9.84 -12.70 -3.79
C TYR A 173 -10.94 -13.42 -3.00
N VAL A 174 -10.76 -13.60 -1.69
CA VAL A 174 -11.78 -14.20 -0.82
C VAL A 174 -13.08 -13.40 -0.86
N SER A 175 -13.00 -12.07 -0.77
CA SER A 175 -14.18 -11.21 -0.75
C SER A 175 -15.03 -11.29 -2.03
N VAL A 176 -14.41 -11.61 -3.16
CA VAL A 176 -15.08 -11.75 -4.47
C VAL A 176 -15.32 -13.21 -4.88
N GLY A 177 -15.11 -14.16 -3.97
CA GLY A 177 -15.41 -15.58 -4.19
C GLY A 177 -14.37 -16.36 -5.02
N ARG A 178 -13.20 -15.78 -5.29
CA ARG A 178 -12.07 -16.41 -5.99
C ARG A 178 -11.21 -17.22 -5.02
N PHE A 179 -11.81 -18.26 -4.44
CA PHE A 179 -11.20 -18.99 -3.32
C PHE A 179 -9.95 -19.77 -3.71
N ASP A 180 -9.91 -20.36 -4.90
CA ASP A 180 -8.74 -21.13 -5.36
C ASP A 180 -7.50 -20.24 -5.48
N GLU A 181 -7.66 -19.03 -6.04
CA GLU A 181 -6.60 -18.03 -6.14
C GLU A 181 -6.18 -17.49 -4.77
N ALA A 182 -7.14 -17.25 -3.88
CA ALA A 182 -6.85 -16.86 -2.50
C ALA A 182 -6.05 -17.93 -1.76
N GLU A 183 -6.45 -19.21 -1.87
CA GLU A 183 -5.74 -20.32 -1.24
C GLU A 183 -4.31 -20.42 -1.76
N ALA A 184 -4.12 -20.39 -3.08
CA ALA A 184 -2.79 -20.47 -3.69
C ALA A 184 -1.86 -19.34 -3.19
N LEU A 185 -2.38 -18.12 -3.07
CA LEU A 185 -1.59 -16.98 -2.58
C LEU A 185 -1.29 -17.09 -1.09
N PHE A 186 -2.26 -17.46 -0.25
CA PHE A 186 -2.03 -17.67 1.18
C PHE A 186 -1.06 -18.82 1.44
N GLU A 187 -1.11 -19.91 0.67
CA GLU A 187 -0.18 -21.04 0.77
C GLU A 187 1.24 -20.61 0.44
N LYS A 188 1.43 -19.94 -0.70
CA LYS A 188 2.74 -19.39 -1.09
C LYS A 188 3.30 -18.48 0.01
N ARG A 189 2.48 -17.56 0.53
CA ARG A 189 2.87 -16.65 1.62
C ARG A 189 3.23 -17.40 2.91
N HIS A 190 2.46 -18.42 3.27
CA HIS A 190 2.72 -19.24 4.45
C HIS A 190 4.03 -20.05 4.35
N ASP A 191 4.39 -20.45 3.13
CA ASP A 191 5.63 -21.17 2.86
C ASP A 191 6.87 -20.27 2.80
N GLU A 192 6.71 -19.03 2.33
CA GLU A 192 7.73 -17.98 2.36
C GLU A 192 7.99 -17.49 3.79
N ASP A 193 6.93 -17.18 4.55
CA ASP A 193 7.04 -16.65 5.92
C ASP A 193 6.95 -17.75 6.97
N ARG A 194 8.02 -18.56 7.03
CA ARG A 194 8.04 -19.73 7.93
C ARG A 194 8.13 -19.38 9.41
N GLY A 195 8.50 -18.14 9.72
CA GLY A 195 8.76 -17.64 11.08
C GLY A 195 7.52 -17.16 11.81
N ASP A 196 6.38 -17.03 11.11
CA ASP A 196 5.17 -16.49 11.69
C ASP A 196 3.90 -17.31 11.40
N VAL A 197 2.87 -17.05 12.20
CA VAL A 197 1.52 -17.62 12.10
C VAL A 197 0.53 -16.64 11.49
N ALA A 198 0.91 -15.37 11.30
CA ALA A 198 0.02 -14.29 10.90
C ALA A 198 -0.76 -14.59 9.62
N VAL A 199 -0.08 -15.09 8.57
CA VAL A 199 -0.71 -15.45 7.29
C VAL A 199 -1.88 -16.42 7.48
N ALA A 200 -1.70 -17.46 8.30
CA ALA A 200 -2.75 -18.44 8.56
C ALA A 200 -3.93 -17.86 9.35
N LEU A 201 -3.65 -16.92 10.27
CA LEU A 201 -4.70 -16.22 11.00
C LEU A 201 -5.48 -15.28 10.09
N SER A 202 -4.79 -14.51 9.24
CA SER A 202 -5.39 -13.63 8.23
C SER A 202 -6.29 -14.43 7.28
N ALA A 203 -5.77 -15.52 6.70
CA ALA A 203 -6.54 -16.41 5.83
C ALA A 203 -7.80 -16.94 6.54
N SER A 204 -7.65 -17.46 7.77
CA SER A 204 -8.81 -17.97 8.52
C SER A 204 -9.88 -16.90 8.76
N ARG A 205 -9.47 -15.65 9.01
CA ARG A 205 -10.37 -14.53 9.23
C ARG A 205 -11.07 -14.12 7.93
N ALA A 206 -10.34 -14.03 6.83
CA ALA A 206 -10.89 -13.70 5.52
C ALA A 206 -11.97 -14.71 5.11
N PHE A 207 -11.67 -16.00 5.19
CA PHE A 207 -12.64 -17.05 4.85
C PHE A 207 -13.84 -17.08 5.79
N LEU A 208 -13.67 -16.83 7.09
CA LEU A 208 -14.81 -16.67 8.01
C LEU A 208 -15.71 -15.49 7.62
N ALA A 209 -15.12 -14.35 7.25
CA ALA A 209 -15.86 -13.17 6.84
C ALA A 209 -16.68 -13.42 5.56
N ALA A 210 -16.14 -14.21 4.63
CA ALA A 210 -16.84 -14.64 3.42
C ALA A 210 -17.82 -15.82 3.64
N GLY A 211 -17.98 -16.31 4.87
CA GLY A 211 -18.86 -17.44 5.18
C GLY A 211 -18.31 -18.82 4.75
N SER A 212 -17.06 -18.88 4.29
CA SER A 212 -16.38 -20.11 3.87
C SER A 212 -15.77 -20.84 5.08
N VAL A 213 -16.63 -21.50 5.86
CA VAL A 213 -16.24 -22.09 7.14
C VAL A 213 -15.24 -23.25 6.98
N SER A 214 -15.35 -24.04 5.90
CA SER A 214 -14.41 -25.15 5.62
C SER A 214 -12.97 -24.66 5.45
N HIS A 215 -12.78 -23.61 4.64
CA HIS A 215 -11.47 -22.98 4.40
C HIS A 215 -10.94 -22.32 5.68
N ALA A 216 -11.80 -21.63 6.42
CA ALA A 216 -11.43 -21.05 7.70
C ALA A 216 -10.91 -22.09 8.70
N VAL A 217 -11.62 -23.22 8.82
CA VAL A 217 -11.24 -24.35 9.67
C VAL A 217 -9.90 -24.94 9.22
N ARG A 218 -9.68 -25.09 7.92
CA ARG A 218 -8.40 -25.54 7.36
C ARG A 218 -7.25 -24.63 7.80
N TRP A 219 -7.39 -23.32 7.59
CA TRP A 219 -6.36 -22.33 7.92
C TRP A 219 -6.09 -22.18 9.42
N LEU A 220 -7.09 -22.36 10.29
CA LEU A 220 -6.87 -22.46 11.73
C LEU A 220 -5.99 -23.67 12.10
N GLY A 221 -6.17 -24.80 11.41
CA GLY A 221 -5.33 -25.99 11.56
C GLY A 221 -3.89 -25.74 11.11
N VAL A 222 -3.70 -25.14 9.93
CA VAL A 222 -2.37 -24.74 9.41
C VAL A 222 -1.66 -23.81 10.40
N GLY A 223 -2.37 -22.83 10.95
CA GLY A 223 -1.83 -21.92 11.96
C GLY A 223 -1.44 -22.62 13.27
N ALA A 224 -2.25 -23.58 13.73
CA ALA A 224 -1.94 -24.36 14.94
C ALA A 224 -0.70 -25.24 14.76
N GLU A 225 -0.55 -25.89 13.60
CA GLU A 225 0.64 -26.67 13.27
C GLU A 225 1.89 -25.79 13.22
N ARG A 226 1.80 -24.62 12.57
CA ARG A 226 2.89 -23.64 12.55
C ARG A 226 3.26 -23.16 13.96
N ALA A 227 2.27 -22.81 14.78
CA ALA A 227 2.49 -22.39 16.16
C ALA A 227 3.22 -23.47 16.97
N THR A 228 2.85 -24.75 16.78
CA THR A 228 3.52 -25.89 17.40
C THR A 228 4.98 -25.99 16.99
N ARG A 229 5.27 -25.91 15.68
CA ARG A 229 6.64 -25.94 15.15
C ARG A 229 7.51 -24.79 15.66
N LEU A 230 6.91 -23.63 15.91
CA LEU A 230 7.59 -22.45 16.48
C LEU A 230 7.71 -22.50 18.01
N GLY A 231 7.28 -23.57 18.67
CA GLY A 231 7.31 -23.69 20.14
C GLY A 231 6.28 -22.81 20.86
N ARG A 232 5.28 -22.28 20.15
CA ARG A 232 4.20 -21.43 20.69
C ARG A 232 3.00 -22.27 21.13
N SER A 233 3.20 -23.18 22.08
CA SER A 233 2.21 -24.20 22.48
C SER A 233 0.85 -23.63 22.93
N ASP A 234 0.86 -22.56 23.74
CA ASP A 234 -0.37 -21.91 24.20
C ASP A 234 -1.21 -21.37 23.03
N LEU A 235 -0.53 -20.82 22.01
CA LEU A 235 -1.20 -20.32 20.82
C LEU A 235 -1.75 -21.48 19.99
N ALA A 236 -0.98 -22.56 19.81
CA ALA A 236 -1.43 -23.75 19.11
C ALA A 236 -2.73 -24.31 19.73
N ILE A 237 -2.77 -24.46 21.06
CA ILE A 237 -3.96 -24.91 21.80
C ILE A 237 -5.16 -23.99 21.54
N LYS A 238 -4.97 -22.66 21.64
CA LYS A 238 -6.04 -21.68 21.37
C LYS A 238 -6.60 -21.79 19.95
N LEU A 239 -5.73 -22.03 18.96
CA LEU A 239 -6.14 -22.17 17.56
C LEU A 239 -6.90 -23.47 17.32
N ILE A 240 -6.48 -24.59 17.92
CA ILE A 240 -7.20 -25.87 17.88
C ILE A 240 -8.60 -25.71 18.50
N GLN A 241 -8.69 -25.14 19.70
CA GLN A 241 -9.99 -24.89 20.35
C GLN A 241 -10.89 -23.97 19.51
N LYS A 242 -10.30 -22.97 18.83
CA LYS A 242 -11.07 -22.11 17.93
C LYS A 242 -11.56 -22.90 16.70
N GLN A 243 -10.73 -23.76 16.15
CA GLN A 243 -11.09 -24.64 15.03
C GLN A 243 -12.27 -25.56 15.40
N GLU A 244 -12.25 -26.17 16.58
CA GLU A 244 -13.33 -27.03 17.08
C GLU A 244 -14.64 -26.25 17.24
N ARG A 245 -14.62 -25.10 17.92
CA ARG A 245 -15.81 -24.25 18.08
C ARG A 245 -16.41 -23.79 16.76
N VAL A 246 -15.57 -23.58 15.74
CA VAL A 246 -16.04 -23.20 14.40
C VAL A 246 -16.67 -24.40 13.68
N ARG A 247 -16.11 -25.61 13.83
CA ARG A 247 -16.70 -26.85 13.28
C ARG A 247 -18.05 -27.17 13.91
N GLU A 248 -18.19 -27.01 15.23
CA GLU A 248 -19.46 -27.26 15.96
C GLU A 248 -20.61 -26.36 15.49
N ARG A 249 -20.31 -25.18 14.91
CA ARG A 249 -21.35 -24.30 14.35
C ARG A 249 -21.90 -24.79 13.00
N LEU A 250 -21.28 -25.81 12.39
CA LEU A 250 -21.70 -26.43 11.14
C LEU A 250 -22.51 -27.72 11.32
N SER A 251 -22.49 -28.31 12.52
CA SER A 251 -23.23 -29.52 12.89
C SER A 251 -24.57 -29.18 13.51
#